data_AF-A0A9X4AEX9-F1
#
_entry.id   AF-A0A9X4AEX9-F1
#
_cell.length_a   1.000
_cell.length_b   1.000
_cell.length_c   1.000
_cell.angle_alpha   90.00
_cell.angle_beta   90.00
_cell.angle_gamma   90.00
#
_symmetry.space_group_name_H-M   'P 1'
#
loop_
_entity.id
_entity.type
_entity.pdbx_description
1 polymer ?
#
loop_
_entity_poly.entity_id
_entity_poly.type
_entity_poly.pdbx_seq_one_letter_code
_entity_poly.pdbx_strand_id
1 'polypeptide(L)'
;MSKYGLLLLTAILLIGCNQQEILPSLPLTTSAKHLEDKQEIELVDVVVQKESDEVLEDKTTETEDKPEQIEKDPILVVDNPTSVEVLVNKQRKLPDGYSPKDLVVPNVPFYFSEDDPKKKMRKEAAAALEKLFKGAEQAQLDLVAASGYRSYERQKTIYEYNVTTRGQAVADKYSARPGTSEHQTGLAMDVTTAQVAFSLEETFRQTNEGEWLEQNAHSYGFVIRYPKGKEEITGYSYEPWHIRYVGKSIATEIYDQSLTLEEYFTRE
;
A
#
# COMPACT_ATOMS: atom_id res chain seq x y z
N MET A 1 -2.72 57.78 44.63
CA MET A 1 -1.95 57.82 45.91
C MET A 1 -2.48 56.63 46.72
N SER A 2 -1.72 55.67 47.26
CA SER A 2 -0.27 55.40 47.43
C SER A 2 0.10 54.08 46.68
N LYS A 3 1.29 53.72 46.20
CA LYS A 3 2.72 53.82 46.61
C LYS A 3 3.14 52.94 47.79
N TYR A 4 4.37 52.41 47.67
CA TYR A 4 5.14 51.47 48.53
C TYR A 4 4.72 49.98 48.42
N GLY A 5 5.62 48.99 48.36
CA GLY A 5 7.09 48.99 48.35
C GLY A 5 7.67 47.65 48.87
N LEU A 6 9.01 47.46 48.86
CA LEU A 6 9.78 46.28 49.35
C LEU A 6 9.64 44.98 48.50
N LEU A 7 10.57 43.98 48.48
CA LEU A 7 12.04 43.82 48.65
C LEU A 7 12.38 42.33 48.28
N LEU A 8 13.59 41.78 48.06
CA LEU A 8 15.01 42.22 48.01
C LEU A 8 15.79 41.25 47.05
N LEU A 9 17.13 41.29 47.08
CA LEU A 9 18.16 40.32 46.60
C LEU A 9 17.86 38.82 46.91
N THR A 10 18.45 37.82 46.24
CA THR A 10 19.92 37.60 46.04
C THR A 10 20.32 36.87 44.75
N ALA A 11 21.53 37.16 44.29
CA ALA A 11 22.28 36.33 43.36
C ALA A 11 23.29 35.46 44.13
N ILE A 12 23.55 34.23 43.66
CA ILE A 12 24.69 33.42 44.08
C ILE A 12 25.43 32.97 42.83
N LEU A 13 26.73 33.22 42.80
CA LEU A 13 27.62 32.94 41.68
C LEU A 13 28.89 32.32 42.27
N LEU A 14 29.12 31.04 42.02
CA LEU A 14 30.37 30.35 42.36
C LEU A 14 30.83 29.49 41.17
N ILE A 15 32.15 29.49 41.00
CA ILE A 15 32.87 29.04 39.79
C ILE A 15 33.47 27.66 40.05
N GLY A 16 33.48 26.80 39.01
CA GLY A 16 34.11 25.49 39.06
C GLY A 16 34.68 25.07 37.70
N CYS A 17 36.00 25.19 37.56
CA CYS A 17 36.90 24.55 36.59
C CYS A 17 36.59 23.06 36.33
N ASN A 18 37.01 22.37 35.25
CA ASN A 18 37.80 22.70 34.05
C ASN A 18 37.74 21.47 33.10
N GLN A 19 38.31 21.62 31.90
CA GLN A 19 38.90 20.58 31.04
C GLN A 19 38.00 20.02 29.94
N GLN A 20 38.42 20.39 28.73
CA GLN A 20 37.86 20.03 27.43
C GLN A 20 38.81 19.00 26.82
N GLU A 21 38.36 17.77 26.57
CA GLU A 21 39.10 16.80 25.76
C GLU A 21 38.52 16.74 24.35
N ILE A 22 39.40 16.97 23.39
CA ILE A 22 39.13 16.90 21.96
C ILE A 22 39.46 15.46 21.52
N LEU A 23 38.50 14.75 20.93
CA LEU A 23 38.75 13.50 20.22
C LEU A 23 38.55 13.68 18.71
N PRO A 24 39.36 13.01 17.87
CA PRO A 24 39.58 13.44 16.49
C PRO A 24 38.50 12.97 15.51
N SER A 25 38.27 13.79 14.48
CA SER A 25 37.47 13.44 13.31
C SER A 25 38.13 12.32 12.49
N LEU A 26 37.44 11.18 12.34
CA LEU A 26 37.81 10.15 11.37
C LEU A 26 37.11 10.38 10.01
N PRO A 27 37.77 10.08 8.87
CA PRO A 27 37.22 10.37 7.56
C PRO A 27 36.23 9.30 7.10
N LEU A 28 34.98 9.70 6.83
CA LEU A 28 34.01 8.86 6.14
C LEU A 28 34.30 8.87 4.63
N THR A 29 35.10 7.90 4.19
CA THR A 29 35.27 7.60 2.76
C THR A 29 34.52 6.34 2.37
N THR A 30 33.61 6.50 1.41
CA THR A 30 33.05 5.46 0.52
C THR A 30 31.92 4.56 1.04
N SER A 31 30.92 4.37 0.16
CA SER A 31 29.93 3.28 0.16
C SER A 31 28.63 3.41 0.97
N ALA A 32 28.06 4.61 1.07
CA ALA A 32 26.64 4.79 1.36
C ALA A 32 25.78 4.64 0.08
N LYS A 33 25.54 3.39 -0.37
CA LYS A 33 24.63 3.11 -1.50
C LYS A 33 23.93 1.74 -1.49
N HIS A 34 23.89 1.07 -0.33
CA HIS A 34 23.35 -0.30 -0.23
C HIS A 34 22.65 -0.61 1.11
N LEU A 35 22.27 0.42 1.88
CA LEU A 35 21.64 0.26 3.19
C LEU A 35 20.24 0.89 3.28
N GLU A 36 19.85 1.76 2.35
CA GLU A 36 18.57 2.49 2.39
C GLU A 36 17.38 1.63 1.93
N ASP A 37 17.56 0.70 0.98
CA ASP A 37 16.49 -0.16 0.44
C ASP A 37 15.99 -1.24 1.43
N LYS A 38 16.65 -1.40 2.60
CA LYS A 38 16.17 -2.30 3.67
C LYS A 38 15.12 -1.67 4.58
N GLN A 39 15.13 -0.35 4.74
CA GLN A 39 14.33 0.33 5.75
C GLN A 39 12.89 0.62 5.28
N GLU A 40 12.64 0.56 3.96
CA GLU A 40 11.30 0.71 3.38
C GLU A 40 10.49 -0.61 3.33
N ILE A 41 11.14 -1.74 3.61
CA ILE A 41 10.52 -3.08 3.58
C ILE A 41 9.87 -3.45 4.93
N GLU A 42 10.09 -2.62 5.96
CA GLU A 42 9.76 -2.91 7.37
C GLU A 42 8.29 -2.58 7.76
N LEU A 43 7.45 -2.12 6.83
CA LEU A 43 6.06 -1.70 7.07
C LEU A 43 5.00 -2.82 6.91
N VAL A 44 5.40 -4.09 6.91
CA VAL A 44 4.45 -5.23 6.81
C VAL A 44 4.76 -6.31 7.86
N ASP A 45 3.85 -6.44 8.83
CA ASP A 45 3.85 -7.33 10.02
C ASP A 45 4.81 -6.90 11.16
N VAL A 46 4.55 -7.16 12.45
CA VAL A 46 3.92 -8.32 13.13
C VAL A 46 3.14 -7.77 14.38
N VAL A 47 2.13 -8.39 15.02
CA VAL A 47 2.03 -9.76 15.57
C VAL A 47 0.58 -10.22 15.81
N VAL A 48 0.26 -11.46 15.44
CA VAL A 48 -0.75 -12.30 16.13
C VAL A 48 -0.08 -13.60 16.62
N GLN A 49 -0.67 -14.24 17.62
CA GLN A 49 0.04 -14.95 18.68
C GLN A 49 0.54 -16.38 18.36
N LYS A 50 1.43 -16.82 19.24
CA LYS A 50 2.04 -18.14 19.32
C LYS A 50 1.30 -18.97 20.37
N GLU A 51 0.77 -20.14 19.98
CA GLU A 51 0.45 -21.23 20.91
C GLU A 51 1.17 -22.53 20.49
N SER A 52 1.16 -23.51 21.39
CA SER A 52 2.29 -24.37 21.68
C SER A 52 2.28 -25.76 21.03
N ASP A 53 3.48 -26.35 20.98
CA ASP A 53 3.76 -27.71 20.53
C ASP A 53 3.00 -28.78 21.35
N GLU A 54 2.58 -29.86 20.68
CA GLU A 54 2.70 -31.20 21.25
C GLU A 54 3.03 -32.22 20.13
N VAL A 55 4.02 -33.08 20.39
CA VAL A 55 4.60 -34.02 19.42
C VAL A 55 4.22 -35.45 19.77
N LEU A 56 3.69 -36.21 18.81
CA LEU A 56 3.67 -37.67 18.84
C LEU A 56 4.05 -38.25 17.46
N GLU A 57 4.90 -39.27 17.47
CA GLU A 57 5.53 -39.87 16.28
C GLU A 57 4.75 -41.04 15.67
N ASP A 58 5.19 -41.42 14.47
CA ASP A 58 5.14 -42.75 13.85
C ASP A 58 3.80 -43.23 13.23
N LYS A 59 3.67 -43.07 11.89
CA LYS A 59 4.05 -44.16 10.97
C LYS A 59 4.20 -43.78 9.51
N THR A 60 5.19 -44.40 8.87
CA THR A 60 5.51 -44.28 7.45
C THR A 60 4.39 -44.75 6.52
N THR A 61 4.04 -43.94 5.53
CA THR A 61 3.58 -44.45 4.22
C THR A 61 4.19 -43.58 3.13
N GLU A 62 5.24 -44.07 2.47
CA GLU A 62 5.81 -43.40 1.30
C GLU A 62 4.78 -43.42 0.17
N THR A 63 4.24 -42.25 -0.15
CA THR A 63 3.61 -42.00 -1.44
C THR A 63 4.48 -40.94 -2.12
N GLU A 64 5.05 -41.31 -3.28
CA GLU A 64 5.84 -40.38 -4.09
C GLU A 64 4.89 -39.33 -4.68
N ASP A 65 4.64 -38.26 -3.93
CA ASP A 65 3.83 -37.13 -4.38
C ASP A 65 4.61 -36.31 -5.40
N LYS A 66 4.61 -36.83 -6.64
CA LYS A 66 5.16 -36.17 -7.82
C LYS A 66 4.48 -34.80 -7.93
N PRO A 67 5.23 -33.68 -7.90
CA PRO A 67 4.61 -32.36 -7.90
C PRO A 67 3.76 -32.22 -9.16
N GLU A 68 2.45 -32.14 -8.95
CA GLU A 68 1.48 -31.90 -10.01
C GLU A 68 1.77 -30.51 -10.58
N GLN A 69 2.38 -30.51 -11.77
CA GLN A 69 2.60 -29.31 -12.56
C GLN A 69 1.23 -28.83 -13.01
N ILE A 70 0.54 -28.08 -12.16
CA ILE A 70 -0.67 -27.35 -12.53
C ILE A 70 -0.29 -26.50 -13.74
N GLU A 71 -0.80 -26.88 -14.92
CA GLU A 71 -0.64 -26.11 -16.13
C GLU A 71 -1.29 -24.75 -15.89
N LYS A 72 -0.46 -23.75 -15.55
CA LYS A 72 -0.92 -22.38 -15.41
C LYS A 72 -1.27 -21.88 -16.80
N ASP A 73 -2.54 -21.55 -17.00
CA ASP A 73 -3.03 -20.91 -18.22
C ASP A 73 -2.10 -19.77 -18.64
N PRO A 74 -1.83 -19.62 -19.95
CA PRO A 74 -0.91 -18.60 -20.44
C PRO A 74 -1.41 -17.20 -20.07
N ILE A 75 -0.58 -16.45 -19.34
CA ILE A 75 -0.88 -15.07 -18.95
C ILE A 75 -1.06 -14.22 -20.22
N LEU A 76 -2.27 -13.68 -20.38
CA LEU A 76 -2.64 -12.82 -21.51
C LEU A 76 -1.97 -11.45 -21.37
N VAL A 77 -1.63 -10.83 -22.50
CA VAL A 77 -1.21 -9.41 -22.53
C VAL A 77 -2.42 -8.56 -22.86
N VAL A 78 -2.62 -7.45 -22.15
CA VAL A 78 -3.74 -6.52 -22.41
C VAL A 78 -3.48 -5.65 -23.65
N ASP A 79 -4.48 -5.55 -24.53
CA ASP A 79 -4.36 -4.83 -25.81
C ASP A 79 -4.32 -3.29 -25.65
N ASN A 80 -5.11 -2.75 -24.73
CA ASN A 80 -5.21 -1.30 -24.47
C ASN A 80 -4.78 -0.97 -23.02
N PRO A 81 -3.47 -1.01 -22.72
CA PRO A 81 -2.96 -0.75 -21.37
C PRO A 81 -3.20 0.70 -20.89
N THR A 82 -3.51 1.61 -21.82
CA THR A 82 -3.81 3.01 -21.54
C THR A 82 -5.28 3.29 -21.21
N SER A 83 -6.18 2.30 -21.36
CA SER A 83 -7.58 2.45 -20.94
C SER A 83 -7.68 2.63 -19.43
N VAL A 84 -8.63 3.44 -18.95
CA VAL A 84 -9.01 3.45 -17.53
C VAL A 84 -9.74 2.14 -17.15
N GLU A 85 -10.29 1.45 -18.14
CA GLU A 85 -11.03 0.20 -18.06
C GLU A 85 -10.13 -1.05 -18.11
N VAL A 86 -8.80 -0.88 -18.15
CA VAL A 86 -7.87 -2.01 -18.32
C VAL A 86 -7.98 -3.02 -17.16
N LEU A 87 -8.33 -4.27 -17.45
CA LEU A 87 -8.33 -5.35 -16.47
C LEU A 87 -6.92 -5.96 -16.38
N VAL A 88 -6.23 -5.68 -15.27
CA VAL A 88 -4.91 -6.24 -14.94
C VAL A 88 -5.09 -7.13 -13.71
N ASN A 89 -4.74 -8.40 -13.82
CA ASN A 89 -4.88 -9.39 -12.76
C ASN A 89 -3.95 -10.58 -13.01
N LYS A 90 -4.06 -11.66 -12.22
CA LYS A 90 -3.15 -12.82 -12.29
C LYS A 90 -3.09 -13.49 -13.68
N GLN A 91 -4.15 -13.35 -14.48
CA GLN A 91 -4.28 -13.91 -15.83
C GLN A 91 -4.03 -12.88 -16.94
N ARG A 92 -3.93 -11.59 -16.62
CA ARG A 92 -3.80 -10.47 -17.58
C ARG A 92 -2.69 -9.51 -17.16
N LYS A 93 -1.55 -9.55 -17.86
CA LYS A 93 -0.41 -8.63 -17.65
C LYS A 93 -0.43 -7.42 -18.58
N LEU A 94 0.21 -6.35 -18.12
CA LEU A 94 0.60 -5.21 -18.95
C LEU A 94 1.71 -5.61 -19.95
N PRO A 95 1.78 -4.96 -21.12
CA PRO A 95 2.90 -5.16 -22.05
C PRO A 95 4.25 -4.83 -21.42
N ASP A 96 5.29 -5.52 -21.87
CA ASP A 96 6.65 -5.31 -21.35
C ASP A 96 7.15 -3.88 -21.66
N GLY A 97 7.72 -3.22 -20.65
CA GLY A 97 8.13 -1.81 -20.74
C GLY A 97 6.98 -0.79 -20.61
N TYR A 98 5.75 -1.20 -20.31
CA TYR A 98 4.65 -0.25 -20.11
C TYR A 98 4.84 0.63 -18.86
N SER A 99 4.74 1.95 -19.08
CA SER A 99 4.66 2.98 -18.04
C SER A 99 3.70 4.09 -18.50
N PRO A 100 2.77 4.58 -17.65
CA PRO A 100 1.86 5.67 -18.01
C PRO A 100 2.60 6.99 -18.24
N LYS A 101 2.19 7.75 -19.26
CA LYS A 101 2.85 9.02 -19.65
C LYS A 101 2.27 10.26 -18.96
N ASP A 102 1.19 10.10 -18.22
CA ASP A 102 0.35 11.13 -17.61
C ASP A 102 0.37 11.07 -16.07
N LEU A 103 1.46 10.56 -15.47
CA LEU A 103 1.64 10.47 -14.03
C LEU A 103 1.86 11.86 -13.39
N VAL A 104 1.09 12.14 -12.33
CA VAL A 104 1.17 13.35 -11.50
C VAL A 104 1.00 12.98 -10.03
N VAL A 105 1.49 13.83 -9.12
CA VAL A 105 1.18 13.70 -7.69
C VAL A 105 -0.19 14.39 -7.44
N PRO A 106 -1.21 13.69 -6.91
CA PRO A 106 -2.47 14.31 -6.50
C PRO A 106 -2.26 15.19 -5.26
N ASN A 107 -3.01 16.29 -5.18
CA ASN A 107 -2.98 17.20 -4.03
C ASN A 107 -3.82 16.66 -2.85
N VAL A 108 -3.31 15.59 -2.22
CA VAL A 108 -3.88 14.91 -1.05
C VAL A 108 -2.79 14.68 0.01
N PRO A 109 -3.13 14.54 1.30
CA PRO A 109 -2.17 14.11 2.33
C PRO A 109 -1.61 12.72 2.04
N PHE A 110 -0.31 12.56 2.29
CA PHE A 110 0.40 11.28 2.32
C PHE A 110 1.03 11.10 3.71
N TYR A 111 1.21 9.86 4.18
CA TYR A 111 1.87 9.59 5.47
C TYR A 111 3.38 9.92 5.46
N PHE A 112 3.94 10.24 4.30
CA PHE A 112 5.36 10.44 4.04
C PHE A 112 5.61 11.63 3.08
N SER A 113 6.79 12.23 3.19
CA SER A 113 7.07 13.57 2.62
C SER A 113 7.83 13.54 1.29
N GLU A 114 8.60 12.48 1.07
CA GLU A 114 9.59 12.26 0.03
C GLU A 114 8.97 12.33 -1.39
N ASP A 115 9.75 12.72 -2.42
CA ASP A 115 9.31 12.62 -3.83
C ASP A 115 9.51 11.19 -4.34
N ASP A 116 8.58 10.31 -3.96
CA ASP A 116 8.57 8.91 -4.39
C ASP A 116 7.59 8.67 -5.55
N PRO A 117 7.90 7.80 -6.53
CA PRO A 117 6.94 7.34 -7.54
C PRO A 117 5.60 6.85 -6.99
N LYS A 118 5.55 6.26 -5.78
CA LYS A 118 4.33 5.81 -5.09
C LYS A 118 3.40 6.96 -4.68
N LYS A 119 3.80 8.23 -4.81
CA LYS A 119 2.87 9.37 -4.70
C LYS A 119 2.09 9.63 -5.98
N LYS A 120 2.45 9.00 -7.10
CA LYS A 120 1.96 9.40 -8.43
C LYS A 120 0.77 8.54 -8.86
N MET A 121 -0.17 9.14 -9.58
CA MET A 121 -1.27 8.47 -10.28
C MET A 121 -1.41 9.07 -11.68
N ARG A 122 -2.11 8.38 -12.58
CA ARG A 122 -2.53 8.99 -13.84
C ARG A 122 -3.42 10.20 -13.56
N LYS A 123 -3.23 11.28 -14.33
CA LYS A 123 -3.85 12.60 -14.11
C LYS A 123 -5.37 12.58 -13.87
N GLU A 124 -6.10 11.71 -14.58
CA GLU A 124 -7.55 11.56 -14.41
C GLU A 124 -7.92 10.96 -13.04
N ALA A 125 -7.26 9.87 -12.66
CA ALA A 125 -7.43 9.23 -11.36
C ALA A 125 -6.97 10.14 -10.20
N ALA A 126 -5.87 10.88 -10.38
CA ALA A 126 -5.40 11.89 -9.42
C ALA A 126 -6.47 12.96 -9.14
N ALA A 127 -7.07 13.54 -10.19
CA ALA A 127 -8.13 14.55 -10.07
C ALA A 127 -9.48 13.98 -9.58
N ALA A 128 -9.64 12.66 -9.58
CA ALA A 128 -10.74 11.98 -8.91
C ALA A 128 -10.44 11.73 -7.42
N LEU A 129 -9.20 11.33 -7.09
CA LEU A 129 -8.74 11.09 -5.72
C LEU A 129 -8.84 12.37 -4.88
N GLU A 130 -8.43 13.51 -5.42
CA GLU A 130 -8.59 14.83 -4.78
C GLU A 130 -10.05 15.15 -4.42
N LYS A 131 -11.01 14.72 -5.25
CA LYS A 131 -12.44 14.91 -4.97
C LYS A 131 -12.96 13.92 -3.93
N LEU A 132 -12.47 12.69 -3.94
CA LEU A 132 -12.79 11.67 -2.94
C LEU A 132 -12.31 12.12 -1.55
N PHE A 133 -11.04 12.57 -1.44
CA PHE A 133 -10.48 13.06 -0.18
C PHE A 133 -11.20 14.31 0.33
N LYS A 134 -11.56 15.23 -0.56
CA LYS A 134 -12.43 16.37 -0.20
C LYS A 134 -13.83 15.94 0.26
N GLY A 135 -14.35 14.84 -0.27
CA GLY A 135 -15.59 14.22 0.20
C GLY A 135 -15.48 13.69 1.63
N ALA A 136 -14.35 13.05 1.95
CA ALA A 136 -14.05 12.57 3.30
C ALA A 136 -13.84 13.75 4.28
N GLU A 137 -13.08 14.78 3.89
CA GLU A 137 -12.92 16.03 4.66
C GLU A 137 -14.28 16.67 5.00
N GLN A 138 -15.21 16.71 4.03
CA GLN A 138 -16.57 17.20 4.25
C GLN A 138 -17.41 16.32 5.18
N ALA A 139 -17.10 15.03 5.27
CA ALA A 139 -17.65 14.09 6.25
C ALA A 139 -16.91 14.09 7.59
N GLN A 140 -15.92 14.97 7.78
CA GLN A 140 -15.04 15.06 8.96
C GLN A 140 -14.15 13.82 9.15
N LEU A 141 -13.61 13.30 8.04
CA LEU A 141 -12.82 12.07 7.96
C LEU A 141 -11.46 12.33 7.29
N ASP A 142 -10.38 11.89 7.94
CA ASP A 142 -9.00 12.17 7.55
C ASP A 142 -8.35 10.99 6.81
N LEU A 143 -8.75 10.78 5.54
CA LEU A 143 -8.07 9.84 4.64
C LEU A 143 -6.65 10.32 4.31
N VAL A 144 -5.72 9.36 4.19
CA VAL A 144 -4.32 9.57 3.84
C VAL A 144 -3.91 8.60 2.73
N ALA A 145 -3.25 9.10 1.69
CA ALA A 145 -2.75 8.28 0.59
C ALA A 145 -1.43 7.57 0.98
N ALA A 146 -1.28 6.32 0.54
CA ALA A 146 -0.17 5.45 0.96
C ALA A 146 0.70 4.96 -0.19
N SER A 147 0.12 4.43 -1.26
CA SER A 147 0.89 3.83 -2.37
C SER A 147 0.09 3.79 -3.68
N GLY A 148 0.50 4.62 -4.64
CA GLY A 148 -0.06 4.78 -5.98
C GLY A 148 0.76 4.02 -7.03
N TYR A 149 1.40 4.75 -7.94
CA TYR A 149 2.15 4.17 -9.05
C TYR A 149 3.38 3.39 -8.58
N ARG A 150 3.56 2.20 -9.17
CA ARG A 150 4.69 1.31 -8.91
C ARG A 150 5.21 0.75 -10.24
N SER A 151 6.50 0.90 -10.53
CA SER A 151 7.06 0.37 -11.78
C SER A 151 7.10 -1.16 -11.78
N TYR A 152 7.26 -1.75 -12.97
CA TYR A 152 7.46 -3.18 -13.15
C TYR A 152 8.64 -3.69 -12.30
N GLU A 153 9.74 -2.95 -12.29
CA GLU A 153 10.98 -3.27 -11.58
C GLU A 153 10.77 -3.24 -10.06
N ARG A 154 10.06 -2.22 -9.52
CA ARG A 154 9.76 -2.18 -8.08
C ARG A 154 8.81 -3.31 -7.68
N GLN A 155 7.81 -3.63 -8.49
CA GLN A 155 6.95 -4.79 -8.25
C GLN A 155 7.75 -6.11 -8.31
N LYS A 156 8.76 -6.21 -9.19
CA LYS A 156 9.69 -7.35 -9.23
C LYS A 156 10.47 -7.50 -7.93
N THR A 157 11.10 -6.44 -7.44
CA THR A 157 11.82 -6.46 -6.15
C THR A 157 10.91 -6.89 -4.99
N ILE A 158 9.69 -6.35 -4.92
CA ILE A 158 8.71 -6.70 -3.87
C ILE A 158 8.27 -8.17 -3.97
N TYR A 159 7.96 -8.65 -5.18
CA TYR A 159 7.55 -10.04 -5.38
C TYR A 159 8.69 -11.02 -5.06
N GLU A 160 9.91 -10.76 -5.54
CA GLU A 160 11.09 -11.58 -5.25
C GLU A 160 11.42 -11.61 -3.76
N TYR A 161 11.30 -10.47 -3.05
CA TYR A 161 11.44 -10.41 -1.60
C TYR A 161 10.39 -11.27 -0.87
N ASN A 162 9.11 -11.14 -1.25
CA ASN A 162 8.01 -11.90 -0.64
C ASN A 162 8.14 -13.41 -0.90
N VAL A 163 8.56 -13.82 -2.10
CA VAL A 163 8.85 -15.23 -2.41
C VAL A 163 10.00 -15.74 -1.55
N THR A 164 11.06 -14.95 -1.37
CA THR A 164 12.25 -15.33 -0.59
C THR A 164 11.96 -15.45 0.91
N THR A 165 11.09 -14.59 1.45
CA THR A 165 10.83 -14.50 2.90
C THR A 165 9.60 -15.29 3.37
N ARG A 166 8.57 -15.43 2.53
CA ARG A 166 7.29 -16.06 2.88
C ARG A 166 6.96 -17.31 2.04
N GLY A 167 7.76 -17.62 1.03
CA GLY A 167 7.50 -18.68 0.07
C GLY A 167 6.48 -18.29 -1.02
N GLN A 168 6.60 -18.92 -2.19
CA GLN A 168 5.83 -18.51 -3.37
C GLN A 168 4.31 -18.62 -3.19
N ALA A 169 3.81 -19.63 -2.47
CA ALA A 169 2.38 -19.83 -2.26
C ALA A 169 1.73 -18.72 -1.41
N VAL A 170 2.46 -18.13 -0.46
CA VAL A 170 2.01 -16.96 0.32
C VAL A 170 2.19 -15.69 -0.50
N ALA A 171 3.33 -15.53 -1.18
CA ALA A 171 3.58 -14.38 -2.06
C ALA A 171 2.52 -14.25 -3.16
N ASP A 172 2.13 -15.36 -3.80
CA ASP A 172 1.08 -15.38 -4.84
C ASP A 172 -0.32 -15.00 -4.29
N LYS A 173 -0.58 -14.95 -2.98
CA LYS A 173 -1.88 -14.51 -2.40
C LYS A 173 -1.99 -12.99 -2.22
N TYR A 174 -0.91 -12.35 -1.77
CA TYR A 174 -0.89 -10.93 -1.36
C TYR A 174 -0.02 -10.04 -2.28
N SER A 175 0.71 -10.62 -3.21
CA SER A 175 1.66 -9.90 -4.07
C SER A 175 1.43 -10.23 -5.53
N ALA A 176 1.10 -9.20 -6.30
CA ALA A 176 1.04 -9.30 -7.74
C ALA A 176 2.40 -9.72 -8.34
N ARG A 177 2.36 -10.55 -9.37
CA ARG A 177 3.55 -10.82 -10.19
C ARG A 177 3.92 -9.56 -10.99
N PRO A 178 5.18 -9.39 -11.41
CA PRO A 178 5.59 -8.25 -12.23
C PRO A 178 4.77 -8.19 -13.53
N GLY A 179 4.22 -7.01 -13.85
CA GLY A 179 3.29 -6.83 -14.97
C GLY A 179 1.82 -7.13 -14.65
N THR A 180 1.49 -7.83 -13.56
CA THR A 180 0.10 -8.13 -13.14
C THR A 180 -0.39 -7.28 -11.96
N SER A 181 0.30 -6.18 -11.65
CA SER A 181 -0.06 -5.27 -10.56
C SER A 181 -0.82 -4.05 -11.09
N GLU A 182 -1.97 -3.74 -10.50
CA GLU A 182 -2.74 -2.56 -10.90
C GLU A 182 -2.01 -1.25 -10.58
N HIS A 183 -1.09 -1.22 -9.60
CA HIS A 183 -0.24 -0.05 -9.35
C HIS A 183 0.58 0.38 -10.57
N GLN A 184 0.98 -0.56 -11.45
CA GLN A 184 1.73 -0.22 -12.67
C GLN A 184 0.85 0.49 -13.71
N THR A 185 -0.49 0.40 -13.60
CA THR A 185 -1.40 1.21 -14.43
C THR A 185 -1.42 2.68 -14.01
N GLY A 186 -1.02 3.01 -12.78
CA GLY A 186 -1.21 4.33 -12.16
C GLY A 186 -2.68 4.69 -11.88
N LEU A 187 -3.61 3.72 -11.93
CA LEU A 187 -5.03 3.88 -11.63
C LEU A 187 -5.41 3.38 -10.23
N ALA A 188 -4.51 2.64 -9.56
CA ALA A 188 -4.68 2.17 -8.20
C ALA A 188 -4.03 3.11 -7.17
N MET A 189 -4.63 3.21 -5.99
CA MET A 189 -4.07 3.88 -4.81
C MET A 189 -4.44 3.08 -3.55
N ASP A 190 -3.46 2.79 -2.71
CA ASP A 190 -3.66 2.36 -1.34
C ASP A 190 -3.97 3.60 -0.47
N VAL A 191 -5.03 3.55 0.34
CA VAL A 191 -5.41 4.63 1.27
C VAL A 191 -5.58 4.11 2.70
N THR A 192 -5.34 4.96 3.69
CA THR A 192 -5.31 4.60 5.11
C THR A 192 -5.70 5.81 5.99
N THR A 193 -5.62 5.67 7.31
CA THR A 193 -5.81 6.75 8.30
C THR A 193 -4.80 6.62 9.45
N ALA A 194 -4.58 7.72 10.17
CA ALA A 194 -3.81 7.73 11.41
C ALA A 194 -4.40 6.80 12.49
N GLN A 195 -5.71 6.49 12.46
CA GLN A 195 -6.35 5.59 13.43
C GLN A 195 -5.77 4.17 13.40
N VAL A 196 -5.29 3.70 12.24
CA VAL A 196 -4.60 2.40 12.07
C VAL A 196 -3.08 2.58 11.94
N ALA A 197 -2.52 3.66 12.46
CA ALA A 197 -1.10 4.01 12.34
C ALA A 197 -0.56 3.99 10.89
N PHE A 198 -1.43 4.33 9.92
CA PHE A 198 -1.16 4.28 8.48
C PHE A 198 -0.91 2.88 7.90
N SER A 199 -1.31 1.81 8.61
CA SER A 199 -1.21 0.43 8.10
C SER A 199 -2.14 0.16 6.91
N LEU A 200 -1.80 -0.89 6.14
CA LEU A 200 -2.60 -1.41 5.03
C LEU A 200 -3.09 -2.80 5.40
N GLU A 201 -4.14 -2.84 6.23
CA GLU A 201 -4.66 -4.05 6.88
C GLU A 201 -6.20 -4.10 6.83
N GLU A 202 -6.80 -5.29 7.01
CA GLU A 202 -8.25 -5.45 7.09
C GLU A 202 -8.89 -4.60 8.21
N THR A 203 -8.12 -4.24 9.24
CA THR A 203 -8.51 -3.35 10.34
C THR A 203 -8.89 -1.95 9.86
N PHE A 204 -8.36 -1.47 8.72
CA PHE A 204 -8.76 -0.20 8.12
C PHE A 204 -10.27 -0.13 7.85
N ARG A 205 -10.91 -1.25 7.47
CA ARG A 205 -12.37 -1.33 7.27
C ARG A 205 -13.18 -1.01 8.53
N GLN A 206 -12.59 -1.14 9.72
CA GLN A 206 -13.25 -0.91 11.01
C GLN A 206 -13.15 0.55 11.47
N THR A 207 -12.51 1.41 10.67
CA THR A 207 -12.46 2.87 10.87
C THR A 207 -13.65 3.55 10.20
N ASN A 208 -14.00 4.76 10.64
CA ASN A 208 -15.06 5.54 10.00
C ASN A 208 -14.68 5.89 8.55
N GLU A 209 -13.38 6.11 8.31
CA GLU A 209 -12.78 6.37 7.01
C GLU A 209 -12.94 5.18 6.06
N GLY A 210 -12.66 3.96 6.53
CA GLY A 210 -12.84 2.72 5.76
C GLY A 210 -14.31 2.41 5.46
N GLU A 211 -15.21 2.64 6.43
CA GLU A 211 -16.66 2.54 6.23
C GLU A 211 -17.19 3.53 5.20
N TRP A 212 -16.78 4.79 5.33
CA TRP A 212 -17.15 5.83 4.39
C TRP A 212 -16.59 5.56 3.00
N LEU A 213 -15.33 5.12 2.89
CA LEU A 213 -14.69 4.81 1.62
C LEU A 213 -15.43 3.70 0.86
N GLU A 214 -15.75 2.59 1.53
CA GLU A 214 -16.51 1.48 0.93
C GLU A 214 -17.85 1.95 0.36
N GLN A 215 -18.55 2.86 1.07
CA GLN A 215 -19.85 3.38 0.66
C GLN A 215 -19.78 4.51 -0.40
N ASN A 216 -18.67 5.25 -0.49
CA ASN A 216 -18.62 6.50 -1.28
C ASN A 216 -17.64 6.49 -2.45
N ALA A 217 -16.65 5.58 -2.48
CA ALA A 217 -15.60 5.55 -3.51
C ALA A 217 -16.17 5.52 -4.95
N HIS A 218 -17.26 4.77 -5.16
CA HIS A 218 -17.92 4.62 -6.46
C HIS A 218 -18.39 5.97 -7.04
N SER A 219 -18.91 6.85 -6.19
CA SER A 219 -19.38 8.19 -6.56
C SER A 219 -18.27 9.10 -7.07
N TYR A 220 -16.99 8.75 -6.83
CA TYR A 220 -15.81 9.44 -7.36
C TYR A 220 -15.15 8.71 -8.55
N GLY A 221 -15.58 7.48 -8.85
CA GLY A 221 -15.04 6.65 -9.93
C GLY A 221 -14.04 5.58 -9.48
N PHE A 222 -14.02 5.26 -8.20
CA PHE A 222 -13.18 4.22 -7.60
C PHE A 222 -14.00 3.03 -7.10
N VAL A 223 -13.43 1.83 -7.15
CA VAL A 223 -13.98 0.63 -6.51
C VAL A 223 -13.01 0.11 -5.44
N ILE A 224 -13.53 -0.53 -4.39
CA ILE A 224 -12.71 -1.41 -3.53
C ILE A 224 -12.33 -2.61 -4.40
N ARG A 225 -11.04 -2.75 -4.73
CA ARG A 225 -10.61 -3.64 -5.83
C ARG A 225 -10.71 -5.12 -5.51
N TYR A 226 -10.42 -5.46 -4.25
CA TYR A 226 -10.37 -6.82 -3.73
C TYR A 226 -11.35 -6.92 -2.55
N PRO A 227 -12.67 -7.01 -2.80
CA PRO A 227 -13.69 -7.08 -1.75
C PRO A 227 -13.75 -8.47 -1.10
N LYS A 228 -14.24 -8.51 0.14
CA LYS A 228 -14.32 -9.71 0.97
C LYS A 228 -15.28 -10.75 0.39
N GLY A 229 -14.89 -12.03 0.39
CA GLY A 229 -15.70 -13.12 -0.18
C GLY A 229 -15.61 -13.24 -1.70
N LYS A 230 -14.69 -12.51 -2.35
CA LYS A 230 -14.42 -12.56 -3.81
C LYS A 230 -12.97 -12.98 -4.10
N GLU A 231 -12.32 -13.63 -3.14
CA GLU A 231 -10.92 -14.07 -3.21
C GLU A 231 -10.70 -15.09 -4.33
N GLU A 232 -11.65 -16.01 -4.53
CA GLU A 232 -11.63 -17.01 -5.62
C GLU A 232 -11.77 -16.38 -7.03
N ILE A 233 -12.36 -15.18 -7.13
CA ILE A 233 -12.58 -14.47 -8.41
C ILE A 233 -11.40 -13.55 -8.73
N THR A 234 -10.99 -12.72 -7.77
CA THR A 234 -9.89 -11.76 -7.97
C THR A 234 -8.51 -12.41 -7.82
N GLY A 235 -8.43 -13.50 -7.06
CA GLY A 235 -7.21 -14.16 -6.62
C GLY A 235 -6.53 -13.52 -5.40
N TYR A 236 -7.00 -12.37 -4.89
CA TYR A 236 -6.36 -11.67 -3.76
C TYR A 236 -7.23 -11.77 -2.51
N SER A 237 -6.62 -11.65 -1.33
CA SER A 237 -7.35 -11.50 -0.07
C SER A 237 -8.09 -10.15 0.00
N TYR A 238 -8.93 -9.95 1.02
CA TYR A 238 -9.64 -8.69 1.21
C TYR A 238 -8.67 -7.52 1.46
N GLU A 239 -8.74 -6.48 0.62
CA GLU A 239 -7.91 -5.27 0.74
C GLU A 239 -8.80 -4.01 0.77
N PRO A 240 -9.39 -3.64 1.94
CA PRO A 240 -10.25 -2.45 2.04
C PRO A 240 -9.54 -1.12 1.76
N TRP A 241 -8.21 -1.10 1.82
CA TRP A 241 -7.39 0.07 1.50
C TRP A 241 -7.17 0.28 0.00
N HIS A 242 -7.31 -0.77 -0.83
CA HIS A 242 -6.88 -0.74 -2.22
C HIS A 242 -8.01 -0.28 -3.15
N ILE A 243 -7.95 0.98 -3.58
CA ILE A 243 -8.94 1.56 -4.48
C ILE A 243 -8.45 1.66 -5.92
N ARG A 244 -9.28 1.20 -6.86
CA ARG A 244 -8.99 1.20 -8.30
C ARG A 244 -9.91 2.17 -9.05
N TYR A 245 -9.31 3.12 -9.78
CA TYR A 245 -10.03 4.05 -10.66
C TYR A 245 -10.47 3.38 -11.97
N VAL A 246 -11.77 3.51 -12.29
CA VAL A 246 -12.40 3.05 -13.54
C VAL A 246 -13.42 4.03 -14.10
N GLY A 247 -13.51 5.24 -13.53
CA GLY A 247 -14.52 6.22 -13.90
C GLY A 247 -15.88 5.97 -13.25
N LYS A 248 -16.71 7.02 -13.19
CA LYS A 248 -17.92 7.03 -12.35
C LYS A 248 -19.00 6.03 -12.75
N SER A 249 -19.22 5.81 -14.05
CA SER A 249 -20.29 4.90 -14.52
C SER A 249 -20.00 3.47 -14.12
N ILE A 250 -18.83 2.97 -14.52
CA ILE A 250 -18.36 1.60 -14.22
C ILE A 250 -18.27 1.40 -12.71
N ALA A 251 -17.68 2.33 -11.96
CA ALA A 251 -17.55 2.18 -10.51
C ALA A 251 -18.92 2.11 -9.80
N THR A 252 -19.89 2.89 -10.26
CA THR A 252 -21.27 2.87 -9.70
C THR A 252 -21.99 1.58 -10.05
N GLU A 253 -21.91 1.12 -11.31
CA GLU A 253 -22.50 -0.17 -11.69
C GLU A 253 -21.90 -1.36 -10.92
N ILE A 254 -20.58 -1.33 -10.66
CA ILE A 254 -19.88 -2.35 -9.86
C ILE A 254 -20.35 -2.32 -8.41
N TYR A 255 -20.49 -1.13 -7.82
CA TYR A 255 -20.97 -0.94 -6.46
C TYR A 255 -22.42 -1.39 -6.28
N ASP A 256 -23.33 -0.90 -7.13
CA ASP A 256 -24.78 -1.19 -7.05
C ASP A 256 -25.10 -2.68 -7.21
N GLN A 257 -24.24 -3.44 -7.89
CA GLN A 257 -24.39 -4.88 -8.16
C GLN A 257 -23.44 -5.77 -7.35
N SER A 258 -22.62 -5.20 -6.44
CA SER A 258 -21.64 -5.95 -5.63
C SER A 258 -20.69 -6.83 -6.47
N LEU A 259 -20.21 -6.29 -7.58
CA LEU A 259 -19.33 -6.97 -8.53
C LEU A 259 -17.85 -6.76 -8.21
N THR A 260 -17.01 -7.59 -8.82
CA THR A 260 -15.59 -7.34 -9.06
C THR A 260 -15.39 -6.76 -10.46
N LEU A 261 -14.17 -6.27 -10.76
CA LEU A 261 -13.82 -5.87 -12.13
C LEU A 261 -13.76 -7.07 -13.08
N GLU A 262 -13.36 -8.23 -12.57
CA GLU A 262 -13.47 -9.51 -13.28
C GLU A 262 -14.91 -9.75 -13.73
N GLU A 263 -15.87 -9.81 -12.80
CA GLU A 263 -17.30 -10.04 -13.12
C GLU A 263 -17.88 -8.94 -14.03
N TYR A 264 -17.48 -7.67 -13.85
CA TYR A 264 -17.96 -6.56 -14.68
C TYR A 264 -17.55 -6.69 -16.15
N PHE A 265 -16.32 -7.13 -16.43
CA PHE A 265 -15.80 -7.27 -17.80
C PHE A 265 -15.98 -8.66 -18.41
N THR A 266 -16.53 -9.63 -17.68
CA THR A 266 -16.84 -10.97 -18.20
C THR A 266 -18.34 -11.29 -18.24
N ARG A 267 -19.22 -10.40 -17.78
CA ARG A 267 -20.67 -10.52 -17.97
C ARG A 267 -21.05 -10.48 -19.46
N GLU A 268 -22.02 -11.31 -19.84
CA GLU A 268 -22.61 -11.38 -21.20
C GLU A 268 -23.59 -10.22 -21.48
#